data_AF-A0A1F8TG36-F1
#
_entry.id   AF-A0A1F8TG36-F1
#
_cell.length_a   1.000
_cell.length_b   1.000
_cell.length_c   1.000
_cell.angle_alpha   90.00
_cell.angle_beta   90.00
_cell.angle_gamma   90.00
#
_symmetry.space_group_name_H-M   'P 1'
#
loop_
_entity.id
_entity.type
_entity.pdbx_description
1 polymer ?
#
loop_
_entity_poly.entity_id
_entity_poly.type
_entity_poly.pdbx_seq_one_letter_code
_entity_poly.pdbx_strand_id
1 'polypeptide(L)' 'MCTTCHGADGRLLNFGDATEPEYVGTIAGDNTWEFIHKVRLGQPGTPMPAAIDSGWSLEDVIDLLTFAQTLSAGAP' A
#
# COMPACT_ATOMS: atom_id res chain seq x y z
N MET A 1 5.16 -3.41 -10.76
CA MET A 1 4.20 -4.41 -10.23
C MET A 1 3.08 -3.73 -9.45
N CYS A 2 3.39 -2.94 -8.40
CA CYS A 2 2.38 -2.26 -7.59
C CYS A 2 1.59 -1.19 -8.37
N THR A 3 2.28 -0.43 -9.22
CA THR A 3 1.71 0.70 -9.98
C THR A 3 0.62 0.31 -10.98
N THR A 4 0.57 -0.96 -11.41
CA THR A 4 -0.49 -1.45 -12.30
C THR A 4 -1.86 -1.40 -11.63
N CYS A 5 -1.91 -1.61 -10.31
CA CYS A 5 -3.16 -1.56 -9.53
C CYS A 5 -3.27 -0.27 -8.72
N HIS A 6 -2.16 0.27 -8.21
CA HIS A 6 -2.18 1.42 -7.30
C HIS A 6 -1.90 2.76 -8.00
N GLY A 7 -1.50 2.76 -9.28
CA GLY A 7 -1.05 3.97 -9.97
C GLY A 7 0.37 4.38 -9.58
N ALA A 8 0.95 5.33 -10.31
CA ALA A 8 2.30 5.83 -10.04
C ALA A 8 2.38 6.68 -8.76
N ASP A 9 1.27 7.31 -8.39
CA ASP A 9 1.12 8.17 -7.21
C ASP A 9 0.41 7.46 -6.05
N GLY A 10 0.04 6.18 -6.20
CA GLY A 10 -0.64 5.40 -5.17
C GLY A 10 -2.14 5.71 -5.02
N ARG A 11 -2.75 6.47 -5.93
CA ARG A 11 -4.14 6.97 -5.80
C ARG A 11 -5.15 6.32 -6.74
N LEU A 12 -4.76 5.31 -7.52
CA LEU A 12 -5.65 4.68 -8.51
C LEU A 12 -6.83 3.95 -7.85
N LEU A 13 -6.65 3.42 -6.64
CA LEU A 13 -7.68 2.76 -5.85
C LEU A 13 -7.90 3.57 -4.58
N ASN A 14 -9.14 4.02 -4.37
CA ASN A 14 -9.59 4.56 -3.09
C ASN A 14 -10.11 3.39 -2.25
N PHE A 15 -9.49 3.15 -1.10
CA PHE A 15 -9.86 2.10 -0.14
C PHE A 15 -10.95 2.56 0.84
N GLY A 16 -11.16 3.87 0.94
CA GLY A 16 -12.25 4.49 1.70
C GLY A 16 -13.43 4.85 0.80
N ASP A 17 -13.94 6.07 0.97
CA ASP A 17 -15.05 6.58 0.15
C ASP A 17 -14.80 8.01 -0.36
N ALA A 18 -15.80 8.61 -1.00
CA ALA A 18 -15.68 9.94 -1.59
C ALA A 18 -15.57 11.07 -0.53
N THR A 19 -16.01 10.81 0.70
CA THR A 19 -15.99 11.75 1.82
C THR A 19 -14.76 11.60 2.70
N GLU A 20 -14.26 10.36 2.84
CA GLU A 20 -13.03 10.03 3.56
C GLU A 20 -12.18 9.11 2.67
N PRO A 21 -11.41 9.69 1.73
CA PRO A 21 -10.61 8.90 0.81
C PRO A 21 -9.38 8.32 1.51
N GLU A 22 -9.06 7.07 1.18
CA GLU A 22 -7.91 6.35 1.69
C GLU A 22 -7.11 5.77 0.51
N TYR A 23 -5.81 6.00 0.50
CA TYR A 23 -4.88 5.61 -0.57
C TYR A 23 -3.66 4.89 0.01
N VAL A 24 -2.75 4.46 -0.86
CA VAL A 24 -1.52 3.77 -0.41
C VAL A 24 -0.71 4.64 0.57
N GLY A 25 -0.58 5.93 0.28
CA GLY A 25 0.17 6.87 1.13
C GLY A 25 -0.48 7.13 2.49
N THR A 26 -1.82 7.19 2.57
CA THR A 26 -2.53 7.38 3.85
C THR A 26 -2.32 6.18 4.77
N ILE A 27 -2.54 4.95 4.27
CA ILE A 27 -2.33 3.73 5.07
C ILE A 27 -0.86 3.60 5.49
N ALA A 28 0.09 3.89 4.60
CA ALA A 28 1.51 3.83 4.90
C ALA A 28 1.92 4.79 6.04
N GLY A 29 1.32 5.98 6.09
CA GLY A 29 1.57 6.98 7.13
C GLY A 29 0.81 6.69 8.43
N ASP A 30 -0.49 6.45 8.35
CA ASP A 30 -1.40 6.44 9.50
C ASP A 30 -1.53 5.05 10.14
N ASN A 31 -1.41 3.97 9.36
CA ASN A 31 -1.52 2.59 9.84
C ASN A 31 -0.44 1.69 9.24
N THR A 32 0.81 1.96 9.63
CA THR A 32 2.00 1.25 9.19
C THR A 32 1.90 -0.27 9.37
N TRP A 33 1.26 -0.72 10.45
CA TRP A 33 1.07 -2.15 10.74
C TRP A 33 0.19 -2.84 9.69
N GLU A 34 -0.89 -2.19 9.29
CA GLU A 34 -1.76 -2.68 8.24
C GLU A 34 -1.04 -2.70 6.88
N PHE A 35 -0.29 -1.65 6.56
CA PHE A 35 0.50 -1.61 5.33
C PHE A 35 1.46 -2.81 5.25
N ILE A 36 2.28 -3.01 6.28
CA ILE A 36 3.26 -4.11 6.32
C ILE A 36 2.55 -5.45 6.22
N HIS A 37 1.44 -5.63 6.96
CA HIS A 37 0.68 -6.89 6.95
C HIS A 37 0.14 -7.21 5.56
N LYS A 38 -0.55 -6.25 4.91
CA LYS A 38 -1.15 -6.43 3.60
C LYS A 38 -0.12 -6.62 2.49
N VAL A 39 1.00 -5.88 2.52
CA VAL A 39 2.08 -6.11 1.54
C VAL A 39 2.68 -7.50 1.72
N ARG A 40 2.96 -7.90 2.96
CA ARG A 40 3.64 -9.15 3.24
C ARG A 40 2.77 -10.38 2.95
N LEU A 41 1.47 -10.30 3.24
CA LEU A 41 0.54 -11.43 3.19
C LEU A 41 -0.53 -11.33 2.09
N GLY A 42 -0.54 -10.24 1.32
CA GLY A 42 -1.56 -9.98 0.31
C GLY A 42 -2.88 -9.49 0.92
N GLN A 43 -3.91 -9.39 0.08
CA GLN A 43 -5.27 -9.02 0.51
C GLN A 43 -6.29 -10.06 0.04
N PRO A 44 -6.93 -10.81 0.96
CA PRO A 44 -7.92 -11.83 0.61
C PRO A 44 -9.05 -11.29 -0.27
N GLY A 45 -9.50 -12.12 -1.22
CA GLY A 45 -10.57 -11.77 -2.15
C GLY A 45 -10.18 -10.76 -3.24
N THR A 46 -8.90 -10.37 -3.33
CA THR A 46 -8.38 -9.48 -4.37
C THR A 46 -7.20 -10.11 -5.11
N PRO A 47 -6.80 -9.56 -6.27
CA PRO A 47 -5.57 -9.97 -6.95
C PRO A 47 -4.27 -9.47 -6.29
N MET A 48 -4.34 -8.78 -5.15
CA MET A 48 -3.14 -8.25 -4.48
C MET A 48 -2.26 -9.42 -3.98
N PRO A 49 -1.05 -9.60 -4.52
CA PRO A 49 -0.20 -10.73 -4.20
C PRO A 49 0.44 -10.57 -2.82
N ALA A 50 0.87 -11.69 -2.22
CA ALA A 50 1.67 -11.69 -1.01
C ALA A 50 3.16 -11.58 -1.36
N ALA A 51 3.87 -10.60 -0.80
CA ALA A 51 5.30 -10.43 -1.05
C ALA A 51 6.13 -11.61 -0.52
N ILE A 52 5.64 -12.31 0.52
CA ILE A 52 6.31 -13.51 1.06
C ILE A 52 6.40 -14.65 0.03
N ASP A 53 5.39 -14.81 -0.83
CA ASP A 53 5.40 -15.82 -1.90
C ASP A 53 6.39 -15.45 -3.01
N SER A 54 6.74 -14.17 -3.12
CA SER A 54 7.77 -13.65 -4.03
C SER A 54 9.17 -13.62 -3.38
N GLY A 55 9.32 -14.14 -2.16
CA GLY A 55 10.60 -14.23 -1.46
C GLY A 55 11.14 -12.91 -0.89
N TRP A 56 10.30 -11.88 -0.76
CA TRP A 56 10.72 -10.60 -0.18
C TRP A 56 11.05 -10.76 1.30
N SER A 57 12.15 -10.15 1.72
CA SER A 57 12.52 -10.05 3.13
C SER A 57 11.63 -9.04 3.85
N LEU A 58 11.73 -8.99 5.19
CA LEU A 58 11.07 -7.93 5.94
C LEU A 58 11.65 -6.55 5.58
N GLU A 59 12.96 -6.46 5.33
CA GLU A 59 13.62 -5.21 4.96
C GLU A 59 13.06 -4.66 3.64
N ASP A 60 12.86 -5.51 2.63
CA ASP A 60 12.27 -5.09 1.34
C ASP A 60 10.85 -4.48 1.54
N VAL A 61 10.09 -5.02 2.50
CA VAL A 61 8.75 -4.49 2.84
C VAL A 61 8.86 -3.15 3.57
N ILE A 62 9.87 -2.97 4.42
CA ILE A 62 10.13 -1.70 5.11
C ILE A 62 10.64 -0.62 4.16
N ASP A 63 11.49 -0.98 3.19
CA ASP A 63 11.92 -0.08 2.12
C ASP A 63 10.73 0.38 1.27
N LEU A 64 9.84 -0.56 0.92
CA LEU A 64 8.62 -0.23 0.19
C LEU A 64 7.67 0.65 1.01
N LEU A 65 7.53 0.40 2.31
CA LEU A 65 6.78 1.26 3.23
C LEU A 65 7.37 2.68 3.24
N THR A 66 8.68 2.79 3.40
CA THR A 66 9.40 4.08 3.45
C THR A 66 9.16 4.86 2.15
N PHE A 67 9.23 4.19 1.00
CA PHE A 67 8.86 4.79 -0.28
C PHE A 67 7.38 5.19 -0.31
N ALA A 68 6.46 4.32 0.12
CA ALA A 68 5.03 4.60 0.11
C ALA A 68 4.64 5.80 1.00
N GLN A 69 5.36 6.04 2.10
CA GLN A 69 5.19 7.22 2.95
C GLN A 69 5.60 8.53 2.26
N THR A 70 6.38 8.47 1.17
CA THR A 70 6.69 9.66 0.34
C THR A 70 5.58 9.97 -0.67
N LEU A 71 4.67 9.02 -0.93
CA LEU A 71 3.49 9.25 -1.75
C LEU A 71 2.56 10.15 -0.94
N SER A 72 2.10 11.25 -1.54
CA SER A 72 1.20 12.19 -0.87
C SER A 72 -0.01 11.44 -0.29
N ALA A 73 -0.31 11.68 1.00
CA ALA A 73 -1.55 11.25 1.64
C ALA A 73 -2.82 11.84 0.96
N GLY A 74 -2.64 12.72 -0.02
CA GLY A 74 -3.67 13.60 -0.56
C GLY A 74 -3.70 14.91 0.21
N ALA A 75 -3.66 16.02 -0.52
CA ALA A 75 -4.23 17.26 0.00
C ALA A 75 -5.76 17.10 0.10
N PRO A 76 -6.42 17.73 1.08
CA PRO A 76 -7.89 17.77 1.18
C PRO A 76 -8.53 18.32 -0.10
#